data_AF-A0A1E3GXX3-F1
#
_entry.id   AF-A0A1E3GXX3-F1
#
_cell.length_a   1.000
_cell.length_b   1.000
_cell.length_c   1.000
_cell.angle_alpha   90.00
_cell.angle_beta   90.00
_cell.angle_gamma   90.00
#
_symmetry.space_group_name_H-M   'P 1'
#
loop_
_entity.id
_entity.type
_entity.pdbx_description
1 polymer ?
#
loop_
_entity_poly.entity_id
_entity_poly.type
_entity_poly.pdbx_seq_one_letter_code
_entity_poly.pdbx_strand_id
1 'polypeptide(L)'
;MRWLIIIGLALALGGIFVWLADFEPGFVLVQYAQWTLETSLIVFVVAMLLLLALMYFTLRSFAVLKNTPNRISHWQENQRHKRATKALTKGLITLEEGRWAEAERLLVRHAGNSETPLLHYLAAARAAQKQQAPERRDSYLKLAHETTPSADIAVGVVQAELQLSAGQKEQALATLQHLREVAPKHPYVLQLLQQLYQDTDQWQEVQSVLPDLRKRHVLDTSSANALSAEATVGQLQNALIRQEWQRMEQIWLQSPAKIRQSEQVLKTYINGLLLQGEQQQAMEMIEEYLRKNWSDALIYQYGKILQGDLLKRLATAEKWFKQREETHGYC
;
A
#
# COMPACT_ATOMS: atom_id res chain seq x y z
N MET A 1 18.40 10.39 -49.09
CA MET A 1 17.72 11.28 -50.06
C MET A 1 18.21 12.73 -50.03
N ARG A 2 18.21 13.44 -48.89
CA ARG A 2 18.63 14.86 -48.83
C ARG A 2 20.06 15.14 -49.37
N TRP A 3 21.02 14.26 -49.10
CA TRP A 3 22.41 14.44 -49.56
C TRP A 3 22.59 14.18 -51.07
N LEU A 4 21.80 13.27 -51.65
CA LEU A 4 21.83 13.01 -53.10
C LEU A 4 21.26 14.19 -53.90
N ILE A 5 20.24 14.87 -53.36
CA ILE A 5 19.67 16.08 -53.97
C ILE A 5 20.68 17.23 -53.93
N ILE A 6 21.43 17.37 -52.82
CA ILE A 6 22.47 18.41 -52.68
C ILE A 6 23.62 18.16 -53.66
N ILE A 7 24.07 16.90 -53.80
CA ILE A 7 25.15 16.53 -54.74
C ILE A 7 24.69 16.72 -56.19
N GLY A 8 23.44 16.33 -56.52
CA GLY A 8 22.87 16.55 -57.85
C GLY A 8 22.72 18.03 -58.19
N LEU A 9 22.28 18.86 -57.23
CA LEU A 9 22.18 20.31 -57.40
C LEU A 9 23.57 20.97 -57.55
N ALA A 10 24.57 20.49 -56.80
CA ALA A 10 25.95 20.97 -56.90
C ALA A 10 26.60 20.62 -58.25
N LEU A 11 26.33 19.41 -58.78
CA LEU A 11 26.76 19.02 -60.13
C LEU A 11 26.07 19.82 -61.23
N ALA A 12 24.76 20.07 -61.10
CA ALA A 12 24.02 20.90 -62.04
C ALA A 12 24.50 22.35 -62.04
N LEU A 13 24.74 22.93 -60.85
CA LEU A 13 25.31 24.27 -60.70
C LEU A 13 26.74 24.34 -61.23
N GLY A 14 27.55 23.30 -61.01
CA GLY A 14 28.91 23.18 -61.56
C GLY A 14 28.91 23.12 -63.10
N GLY A 15 27.99 22.37 -63.70
CA GLY A 15 27.83 22.30 -65.17
C GLY A 15 27.39 23.64 -65.78
N ILE A 16 26.47 24.36 -65.13
CA ILE A 16 26.05 25.71 -65.54
C ILE A 16 27.23 26.70 -65.40
N PHE A 17 28.07 26.55 -64.37
CA PHE A 17 29.26 27.38 -64.15
C PHE A 17 30.32 27.22 -65.23
N VAL A 18 30.57 25.98 -65.68
CA VAL A 18 31.50 25.68 -66.78
C VAL A 18 30.99 26.26 -68.10
N TRP A 19 29.68 26.16 -68.36
CA TRP A 19 29.07 26.72 -69.56
C TRP A 19 29.10 28.26 -69.58
N LEU A 20 29.02 28.91 -68.40
CA LEU A 20 29.09 30.37 -68.28
C LEU A 20 30.53 30.91 -68.37
N ALA A 21 31.55 30.07 -68.22
CA ALA A 21 32.96 30.45 -68.30
C ALA A 21 33.46 30.72 -69.73
N ASP A 22 32.72 30.26 -70.75
CA ASP A 22 33.04 30.48 -72.16
C ASP A 22 32.55 31.85 -72.71
N PHE A 23 31.79 32.63 -71.92
CA PHE A 23 31.40 34.01 -72.25
C PHE A 23 32.34 35.01 -71.57
N GLU A 24 32.82 36.01 -72.32
CA GLU A 24 33.95 36.92 -71.98
C GLU A 24 34.15 37.22 -70.48
N PRO A 25 35.37 36.99 -69.93
CA PRO A 25 35.59 37.09 -68.50
C PRO A 25 35.63 38.55 -68.05
N GLY A 26 34.55 39.02 -67.43
CA GLY A 26 34.63 40.22 -66.58
C GLY A 26 35.73 40.03 -65.53
N PHE A 27 36.50 41.08 -65.25
CA PHE A 27 37.51 41.08 -64.19
C PHE A 27 36.99 41.87 -62.98
N VAL A 28 37.36 41.44 -61.79
CA VAL A 28 37.07 42.13 -60.53
C VAL A 28 38.39 42.64 -59.99
N LEU A 29 38.47 43.97 -59.86
CA LEU A 29 39.63 44.64 -59.27
C LEU A 29 39.26 45.05 -57.84
N VAL A 30 39.91 44.40 -56.86
CA VAL A 30 39.76 44.76 -55.45
C VAL A 30 40.99 45.56 -55.05
N GLN A 31 40.80 46.85 -54.78
CA GLN A 31 41.86 47.76 -54.33
C GLN A 31 41.68 48.06 -52.84
N TYR A 32 42.67 47.68 -52.03
CA TYR A 32 42.75 48.05 -50.63
C TYR A 32 44.09 48.72 -50.35
N ALA A 33 44.05 50.03 -50.09
CA ALA A 33 45.23 50.87 -49.95
C ALA A 33 46.21 50.76 -51.15
N GLN A 34 47.40 50.19 -50.95
CA GLN A 34 48.43 50.00 -51.99
C GLN A 34 48.38 48.60 -52.64
N TRP A 35 47.41 47.75 -52.25
CA TRP A 35 47.27 46.40 -52.77
C TRP A 35 46.13 46.35 -53.79
N THR A 36 46.47 46.06 -55.04
CA THR A 36 45.51 45.82 -56.12
C THR A 36 45.55 44.35 -56.51
N LEU A 37 44.44 43.66 -56.27
CA LEU A 37 44.29 42.27 -56.63
C LEU A 37 43.29 42.16 -57.78
N GLU A 38 43.80 41.77 -58.94
CA GLU A 38 43.01 41.54 -60.16
C GLU A 38 42.70 40.05 -60.26
N THR A 39 41.42 39.70 -60.24
CA THR A 39 40.96 38.31 -60.38
C THR A 39 39.83 38.23 -61.39
N SER A 40 39.68 37.07 -62.03
CA SER A 40 38.52 36.84 -62.89
C SER A 40 37.24 36.81 -62.05
N LEU A 41 36.14 37.33 -62.61
CA LEU A 41 34.83 37.34 -61.96
C LEU A 41 34.41 35.93 -61.48
N ILE A 42 34.73 34.90 -62.27
CA ILE A 42 34.44 33.50 -61.95
C ILE A 42 35.18 33.06 -60.68
N VAL A 43 36.47 33.35 -60.58
CA VAL A 43 37.29 33.01 -59.39
C VAL A 43 36.75 33.75 -58.16
N PHE A 44 36.37 35.02 -58.30
CA PHE A 44 35.77 35.79 -57.21
C PHE A 44 34.44 35.20 -56.73
N VAL A 45 33.53 34.84 -57.66
CA VAL A 45 32.23 34.25 -57.29
C VAL A 45 32.42 32.89 -56.65
N VAL A 46 33.31 32.04 -57.16
CA VAL A 46 33.62 30.74 -56.54
C VAL A 46 34.20 30.92 -55.14
N ALA A 47 35.16 31.83 -54.96
CA ALA A 47 35.72 32.14 -53.64
C ALA A 47 34.66 32.66 -52.67
N MET A 48 33.75 33.53 -53.13
CA MET A 48 32.65 34.05 -52.32
C MET A 48 31.64 32.97 -51.94
N LEU A 49 31.29 32.06 -52.87
CA LEU A 49 30.45 30.90 -52.59
C LEU A 49 31.10 29.94 -51.59
N LEU A 50 32.40 29.68 -51.72
CA LEU A 50 33.16 28.88 -50.77
C LEU A 50 33.18 29.52 -49.38
N LEU A 51 33.37 30.84 -49.29
CA LEU A 51 33.34 31.58 -48.04
C LEU A 51 31.95 31.51 -47.38
N LEU A 52 30.87 31.73 -48.15
CA LEU A 52 29.49 31.60 -47.65
C LEU A 52 29.18 30.17 -47.20
N ALA A 53 29.62 29.15 -47.94
CA ALA A 53 29.48 27.76 -47.56
C ALA A 53 30.22 27.47 -46.24
N LEU A 54 31.47 27.92 -46.13
CA LEU A 54 32.28 27.75 -44.93
C LEU A 54 31.62 28.45 -43.73
N MET A 55 31.14 29.68 -43.89
CA MET A 55 30.42 30.43 -42.85
C MET A 55 29.11 29.74 -42.44
N TYR A 56 28.36 29.18 -43.39
CA TYR A 56 27.17 28.41 -43.10
C TYR A 56 27.50 27.14 -42.28
N PHE A 57 28.53 26.40 -42.68
CA PHE A 57 28.96 25.18 -41.97
C PHE A 57 29.48 25.48 -40.56
N THR A 58 30.24 26.56 -40.37
CA THR A 58 30.72 26.96 -39.03
C THR A 58 29.56 27.36 -38.13
N LEU A 59 28.63 28.20 -38.59
CA LEU A 59 27.44 28.59 -37.83
C LEU A 59 26.56 27.38 -37.49
N ARG A 60 26.34 26.47 -38.45
CA ARG A 60 25.56 25.25 -38.22
C ARG A 60 26.23 24.31 -37.24
N SER A 61 27.56 24.15 -37.33
CA SER A 61 28.32 23.33 -36.39
C SER A 61 28.24 23.88 -34.97
N PHE A 62 28.33 25.21 -34.81
CA PHE A 62 28.17 25.87 -33.51
C PHE A 62 26.75 25.72 -32.95
N ALA A 63 25.73 25.85 -33.79
CA ALA A 63 24.33 25.64 -33.40
C ALA A 63 24.02 24.18 -33.00
N VAL A 64 24.57 23.20 -33.72
CA VAL A 64 24.46 21.78 -33.36
C VAL A 64 25.21 21.51 -32.06
N LEU A 65 26.44 21.99 -31.91
CA LEU A 65 27.24 21.76 -30.71
C LEU A 65 26.59 22.37 -29.46
N LYS A 66 25.90 23.51 -29.59
CA LYS A 66 25.15 24.15 -28.50
C LYS A 66 23.87 23.39 -28.12
N ASN A 67 23.20 22.74 -29.07
CA ASN A 67 21.90 22.05 -28.84
C ASN A 67 22.00 20.54 -28.63
N THR A 68 23.14 19.91 -28.94
CA THR A 68 23.41 18.48 -28.75
C THR A 68 23.58 18.05 -27.28
N PRO A 69 24.21 18.81 -26.37
CA PRO A 69 24.38 18.38 -24.98
C PRO A 69 23.04 18.15 -24.26
N ASN A 70 22.02 18.99 -24.52
CA ASN A 70 20.69 18.80 -23.93
C ASN A 70 20.02 17.50 -24.42
N ARG A 71 20.15 17.15 -25.71
CA ARG A 71 19.60 15.90 -26.26
C ARG A 71 20.30 14.66 -25.69
N ILE A 72 21.61 14.71 -25.50
CA ILE A 72 22.38 13.63 -24.88
C ILE A 72 22.02 13.51 -23.40
N SER A 73 21.88 14.63 -22.68
CA SER A 73 21.48 14.65 -21.27
C SER A 73 20.12 13.97 -21.07
N HIS A 74 19.10 14.37 -21.84
CA HIS A 74 17.78 13.73 -21.76
C HIS A 74 17.79 12.25 -22.15
N TRP A 75 18.61 11.85 -23.12
CA TRP A 75 18.76 10.44 -23.46
C TRP A 75 19.43 9.66 -22.32
N GLN A 76 20.48 10.20 -21.69
CA GLN A 76 21.14 9.58 -20.54
C GLN A 76 20.21 9.47 -19.34
N GLU A 77 19.43 10.51 -19.04
CA GLU A 77 18.42 10.53 -17.99
C GLU A 77 17.36 9.44 -18.21
N ASN A 78 16.79 9.37 -19.42
CA ASN A 78 15.84 8.32 -19.78
C ASN A 78 16.45 6.91 -19.67
N GLN A 79 17.72 6.74 -20.05
CA GLN A 79 18.43 5.46 -19.86
C GLN A 79 18.66 5.13 -18.38
N ARG A 80 18.92 6.14 -17.53
CA ARG A 80 19.04 5.95 -16.08
C ARG A 80 17.71 5.51 -15.48
N HIS A 81 16.61 6.15 -15.83
CA HIS A 81 15.27 5.75 -15.38
C HIS A 81 14.92 4.33 -15.81
N LYS A 82 15.14 3.98 -17.09
CA LYS A 82 14.94 2.61 -17.58
C LYS A 82 15.77 1.57 -16.81
N ARG A 83 17.00 1.90 -16.44
CA ARG A 83 17.85 1.03 -15.61
C ARG A 83 17.30 0.91 -14.19
N ALA A 84 16.84 2.02 -13.59
CA ALA A 84 16.23 2.02 -12.27
C ALA A 84 14.96 1.17 -12.22
N THR A 85 14.05 1.31 -13.20
CA THR A 85 12.84 0.48 -13.31
C THR A 85 13.18 -1.00 -13.46
N LYS A 86 14.14 -1.35 -14.32
CA LYS A 86 14.60 -2.74 -14.45
C LYS A 86 15.19 -3.28 -13.14
N ALA A 87 15.94 -2.46 -12.42
CA ALA A 87 16.48 -2.83 -11.12
C ALA A 87 15.39 -2.99 -10.06
N LEU A 88 14.34 -2.15 -10.07
CA LEU A 88 13.17 -2.30 -9.22
C LEU A 88 12.47 -3.63 -9.47
N THR A 89 12.13 -3.93 -10.73
CA THR A 89 11.46 -5.18 -11.10
C THR A 89 12.31 -6.39 -10.70
N LYS A 90 13.61 -6.37 -11.03
CA LYS A 90 14.51 -7.47 -10.65
C LYS A 90 14.65 -7.57 -9.12
N GLY A 91 14.76 -6.45 -8.42
CA GLY A 91 14.87 -6.39 -6.96
C GLY A 91 13.64 -6.95 -6.28
N LEU A 92 12.44 -6.63 -6.76
CA LEU A 92 11.17 -7.18 -6.26
C LEU A 92 11.07 -8.69 -6.54
N ILE A 93 11.41 -9.17 -7.73
CA ILE A 93 11.43 -10.62 -8.01
C ILE A 93 12.41 -11.33 -7.07
N THR A 94 13.62 -10.78 -6.91
CA THR A 94 14.67 -11.33 -6.04
C THR A 94 14.25 -11.31 -4.56
N LEU A 95 13.47 -10.30 -4.15
CA LEU A 95 12.85 -10.22 -2.83
C LEU A 95 11.89 -11.40 -2.67
N GLU A 96 10.91 -11.57 -3.56
CA GLU A 96 9.91 -12.65 -3.44
C GLU A 96 10.54 -14.05 -3.55
N GLU A 97 11.66 -14.20 -4.26
CA GLU A 97 12.45 -15.44 -4.30
C GLU A 97 13.24 -15.74 -3.01
N GLY A 98 13.18 -14.85 -2.02
CA GLY A 98 13.82 -15.01 -0.71
C GLY A 98 15.30 -14.63 -0.66
N ARG A 99 15.85 -14.04 -1.73
CA ARG A 99 17.26 -13.60 -1.78
C ARG A 99 17.39 -12.17 -1.26
N TRP A 100 17.07 -11.99 0.03
CA TRP A 100 16.88 -10.68 0.67
C TRP A 100 18.08 -9.72 0.53
N ALA A 101 19.31 -10.20 0.76
CA ALA A 101 20.50 -9.38 0.68
C ALA A 101 20.82 -8.92 -0.75
N GLU A 102 20.54 -9.75 -1.76
CA GLU A 102 20.70 -9.38 -3.17
C GLU A 102 19.62 -8.36 -3.57
N ALA A 103 18.37 -8.61 -3.17
CA ALA A 103 17.25 -7.72 -3.43
C ALA A 103 17.51 -6.32 -2.87
N GLU A 104 17.93 -6.21 -1.61
CA GLU A 104 18.23 -4.93 -0.97
C GLU A 104 19.30 -4.14 -1.73
N ARG A 105 20.41 -4.80 -2.14
CA ARG A 105 21.46 -4.15 -2.93
C ARG A 105 20.93 -3.62 -4.26
N LEU A 106 20.10 -4.38 -4.97
CA LEU A 106 19.50 -3.95 -6.24
C LEU A 106 18.55 -2.76 -6.05
N LEU A 107 17.73 -2.81 -5.00
CA LEU A 107 16.72 -1.80 -4.70
C LEU A 107 17.37 -0.47 -4.29
N VAL A 108 18.37 -0.49 -3.40
CA VAL A 108 19.02 0.72 -2.90
C VAL A 108 19.92 1.37 -3.95
N ARG A 109 20.68 0.58 -4.72
CA ARG A 109 21.68 1.09 -5.68
C ARG A 109 21.10 2.08 -6.70
N HIS A 110 19.85 1.89 -7.09
CA HIS A 110 19.19 2.70 -8.11
C HIS A 110 18.05 3.58 -7.59
N ALA A 111 17.80 3.61 -6.28
CA ALA A 111 16.69 4.36 -5.68
C ALA A 111 16.76 5.86 -6.02
N GLY A 112 17.92 6.50 -5.85
CA GLY A 112 18.09 7.94 -6.10
C GLY A 112 18.01 8.39 -7.57
N ASN A 113 18.06 7.46 -8.53
CA ASN A 113 17.91 7.76 -9.96
C ASN A 113 16.56 7.27 -10.52
N SER A 114 15.68 6.76 -9.66
CA SER A 114 14.37 6.25 -10.05
C SER A 114 13.34 7.37 -10.07
N GLU A 115 12.35 7.28 -10.96
CA GLU A 115 11.16 8.14 -10.90
C GLU A 115 10.25 7.77 -9.71
N THR A 116 10.46 6.60 -9.11
CA THR A 116 9.68 6.10 -7.95
C THR A 116 10.57 5.67 -6.77
N PRO A 117 11.39 6.58 -6.17
CA PRO A 117 12.29 6.23 -5.06
C PRO A 117 11.58 5.60 -3.87
N LEU A 118 10.35 6.05 -3.58
CA LEU A 118 9.47 5.50 -2.55
C LEU A 118 9.38 3.97 -2.60
N LEU A 119 9.09 3.39 -3.79
CA LEU A 119 8.91 1.94 -3.93
C LEU A 119 10.21 1.18 -3.70
N HIS A 120 11.35 1.73 -4.12
CA HIS A 120 12.65 1.15 -3.85
C HIS A 120 12.93 1.06 -2.36
N TYR A 121 12.70 2.15 -1.62
CA TYR A 121 12.99 2.19 -0.18
C TYR A 121 12.02 1.35 0.64
N LEU A 122 10.72 1.32 0.31
CA LEU A 122 9.76 0.43 0.98
C LEU A 122 10.10 -1.05 0.77
N ALA A 123 10.49 -1.44 -0.45
CA ALA A 123 10.93 -2.79 -0.73
C ALA A 123 12.26 -3.13 -0.06
N ALA A 124 13.20 -2.18 0.01
CA ALA A 124 14.46 -2.34 0.74
C ALA A 124 14.22 -2.49 2.25
N ALA A 125 13.27 -1.76 2.83
CA ALA A 125 12.86 -1.92 4.23
C ALA A 125 12.32 -3.34 4.51
N ARG A 126 11.48 -3.87 3.62
CA ARG A 126 11.01 -5.27 3.68
C ARG A 126 12.16 -6.27 3.60
N ALA A 127 13.10 -6.06 2.67
CA ALA A 127 14.31 -6.90 2.55
C ALA A 127 15.16 -6.87 3.83
N ALA A 128 15.34 -5.69 4.44
CA ALA A 128 16.09 -5.51 5.67
C ALA A 128 15.41 -6.17 6.88
N GLN A 129 14.08 -6.07 6.97
CA GLN A 129 13.29 -6.77 7.99
C GLN A 129 13.48 -8.30 7.90
N LYS A 130 13.44 -8.88 6.70
CA LYS A 130 13.68 -10.32 6.49
C LYS A 130 15.10 -10.75 6.83
N GLN A 131 16.05 -9.82 6.81
CA GLN A 131 17.43 -10.02 7.27
C GLN A 131 17.63 -9.69 8.75
N GLN A 132 16.55 -9.41 9.50
CA GLN A 132 16.60 -9.03 10.92
C GLN A 132 17.51 -7.81 11.19
N ALA A 133 17.52 -6.84 10.27
CA ALA A 133 18.32 -5.62 10.37
C ALA A 133 17.44 -4.36 10.58
N PRO A 134 16.96 -4.10 11.82
CA PRO A 134 16.00 -3.03 12.10
C PRO A 134 16.56 -1.62 11.83
N GLU A 135 17.85 -1.36 12.10
CA GLU A 135 18.46 -0.05 11.83
C GLU A 135 18.42 0.31 10.34
N ARG A 136 18.74 -0.65 9.46
CA ARG A 136 18.68 -0.45 8.01
C ARG A 136 17.24 -0.27 7.54
N ARG A 137 16.31 -1.09 8.06
CA ARG A 137 14.87 -0.95 7.80
C ARG A 137 14.38 0.46 8.12
N ASP A 138 14.69 0.95 9.32
CA ASP A 138 14.21 2.26 9.80
C ASP A 138 14.86 3.40 9.00
N SER A 139 16.14 3.26 8.62
CA SER A 139 16.79 4.18 7.70
C SER A 139 16.10 4.24 6.33
N TYR A 140 15.67 3.10 5.76
CA TYR A 140 14.97 3.09 4.49
C TYR A 140 13.56 3.67 4.59
N LEU A 141 12.82 3.41 5.68
CA LEU A 141 11.52 4.04 5.92
C LEU A 141 11.65 5.57 6.05
N LYS A 142 12.70 6.05 6.73
CA LYS A 142 13.00 7.48 6.79
C LYS A 142 13.30 8.07 5.40
N LEU A 143 14.13 7.41 4.60
CA LEU A 143 14.41 7.85 3.22
C LEU A 143 13.15 7.84 2.34
N ALA A 144 12.26 6.87 2.53
CA ALA A 144 10.97 6.82 1.84
C ALA A 144 10.10 8.05 2.16
N HIS A 145 10.03 8.44 3.44
CA HIS A 145 9.32 9.64 3.89
C HIS A 145 9.97 10.93 3.35
N GLU A 146 11.29 11.08 3.46
CA GLU A 146 12.02 12.27 2.99
C GLU A 146 11.91 12.47 1.47
N THR A 147 11.93 11.38 0.70
CA THR A 147 11.85 11.45 -0.77
C THR A 147 10.43 11.62 -1.29
N THR A 148 9.40 11.24 -0.53
CA THR A 148 8.00 11.41 -0.94
C THR A 148 7.11 11.72 0.28
N PRO A 149 7.12 12.98 0.79
CA PRO A 149 6.31 13.37 1.95
C PRO A 149 4.80 13.30 1.72
N SER A 150 4.33 13.24 0.47
CA SER A 150 2.90 13.02 0.18
C SER A 150 2.45 11.58 0.44
N ALA A 151 3.37 10.65 0.68
CA ALA A 151 3.11 9.23 0.85
C ALA A 151 3.19 8.76 2.32
N ASP A 152 3.07 9.67 3.29
CA ASP A 152 3.23 9.39 4.72
C ASP A 152 2.36 8.25 5.22
N ILE A 153 1.10 8.20 4.78
CA ILE A 153 0.18 7.11 5.14
C ILE A 153 0.72 5.76 4.64
N ALA A 154 1.25 5.70 3.41
CA ALA A 154 1.78 4.47 2.84
C ALA A 154 3.05 4.01 3.57
N VAL A 155 3.96 4.95 3.90
CA VAL A 155 5.16 4.66 4.69
C VAL A 155 4.79 4.14 6.07
N GLY A 156 3.86 4.80 6.76
CA GLY A 156 3.40 4.39 8.08
C GLY A 156 2.69 3.03 8.07
N VAL A 157 1.88 2.73 7.05
CA VAL A 157 1.25 1.41 6.90
C VAL A 157 2.32 0.33 6.77
N VAL A 158 3.33 0.52 5.91
CA VAL A 158 4.42 -0.45 5.78
C VAL A 158 5.22 -0.57 7.08
N GLN A 159 5.46 0.54 7.78
CA GLN A 159 6.12 0.51 9.09
C GLN A 159 5.33 -0.35 10.09
N ALA A 160 4.01 -0.15 10.19
CA ALA A 160 3.13 -0.93 11.06
C ALA A 160 3.14 -2.43 10.68
N GLU A 161 3.03 -2.77 9.39
CA GLU A 161 3.12 -4.16 8.92
C GLU A 161 4.44 -4.81 9.35
N LEU A 162 5.56 -4.09 9.19
CA LEU A 162 6.87 -4.61 9.55
C LEU A 162 7.00 -4.81 11.06
N GLN A 163 6.52 -3.87 11.87
CA GLN A 163 6.48 -4.00 13.34
C GLN A 163 5.61 -5.19 13.79
N LEU A 164 4.41 -5.34 13.21
CA LEU A 164 3.54 -6.49 13.49
C LEU A 164 4.22 -7.81 13.14
N SER A 165 4.85 -7.90 11.97
CA SER A 165 5.59 -9.09 11.55
C SER A 165 6.79 -9.41 12.45
N ALA A 166 7.32 -8.40 13.15
CA ALA A 166 8.41 -8.54 14.10
C ALA A 166 7.92 -8.89 15.53
N GLY A 167 6.61 -8.97 15.76
CA GLY A 167 6.03 -9.10 17.10
C GLY A 167 6.11 -7.82 17.96
N GLN A 168 6.46 -6.67 17.37
CA GLN A 168 6.59 -5.37 18.05
C GLN A 168 5.21 -4.71 18.22
N LYS A 169 4.29 -5.39 18.93
CA LYS A 169 2.88 -5.02 19.04
C LYS A 169 2.65 -3.60 19.59
N GLU A 170 3.41 -3.19 20.61
CA GLU A 170 3.28 -1.84 21.20
C GLU A 170 3.69 -0.73 20.23
N GLN A 171 4.79 -0.93 19.50
CA GLN A 171 5.26 0.02 18.50
C GLN A 171 4.28 0.10 17.33
N ALA A 172 3.78 -1.05 16.87
CA ALA A 172 2.75 -1.12 15.85
C ALA A 172 1.47 -0.40 16.29
N LEU A 173 1.07 -0.53 17.56
CA LEU A 173 -0.10 0.16 18.09
C LEU A 173 0.09 1.67 18.04
N ALA A 174 1.24 2.19 18.49
CA ALA A 174 1.54 3.61 18.44
C ALA A 174 1.52 4.16 17.00
N THR A 175 2.16 3.43 16.06
CA THR A 175 2.16 3.81 14.64
C THR A 175 0.74 3.80 14.05
N LEU A 176 -0.06 2.76 14.33
CA LEU A 176 -1.44 2.66 13.83
C LEU A 176 -2.39 3.69 14.45
N GLN A 177 -2.21 4.02 15.73
CA GLN A 177 -2.98 5.09 16.39
C GLN A 177 -2.69 6.45 15.75
N HIS A 178 -1.42 6.77 15.52
CA HIS A 178 -1.05 7.98 14.79
C HIS A 178 -1.65 8.01 13.37
N LEU A 179 -1.61 6.89 12.65
CA LEU A 179 -2.26 6.78 11.34
C LEU A 179 -3.78 6.96 11.42
N ARG A 180 -4.42 6.52 12.51
CA ARG A 180 -5.85 6.73 12.75
C ARG A 180 -6.17 8.20 13.03
N GLU A 181 -5.25 8.96 13.64
CA GLU A 181 -5.41 10.41 13.83
C GLU A 181 -5.31 11.15 12.49
N VAL A 182 -4.30 10.83 11.68
CA VAL A 182 -4.04 11.48 10.39
C VAL A 182 -5.07 11.09 9.33
N ALA A 183 -5.42 9.81 9.27
CA ALA A 183 -6.37 9.27 8.30
C ALA A 183 -7.42 8.38 8.98
N PRO A 184 -8.37 8.97 9.75
CA PRO A 184 -9.37 8.21 10.52
C PRO A 184 -10.23 7.30 9.67
N LYS A 185 -10.33 7.63 8.37
CA LYS A 185 -11.16 6.94 7.38
C LYS A 185 -10.47 5.81 6.60
N HIS A 186 -9.19 5.55 6.83
CA HIS A 186 -8.41 4.59 6.03
C HIS A 186 -8.82 3.13 6.32
N PRO A 187 -9.38 2.38 5.35
CA PRO A 187 -9.93 1.03 5.58
C PRO A 187 -8.90 0.03 6.09
N TYR A 188 -7.71 0.00 5.48
CA TYR A 188 -6.68 -0.97 5.83
C TYR A 188 -6.04 -0.70 7.20
N VAL A 189 -5.99 0.57 7.64
CA VAL A 189 -5.48 0.92 8.98
C VAL A 189 -6.44 0.41 10.05
N LEU A 190 -7.75 0.52 9.82
CA LEU A 190 -8.73 -0.07 10.72
C LEU A 190 -8.61 -1.59 10.80
N GLN A 191 -8.36 -2.25 9.68
CA GLN A 191 -8.20 -3.71 9.64
C GLN A 191 -6.98 -4.13 10.46
N LEU A 192 -5.84 -3.46 10.28
CA LEU A 192 -4.63 -3.72 11.08
C LEU A 192 -4.86 -3.43 12.57
N LEU A 193 -5.57 -2.34 12.92
CA LEU A 193 -5.95 -2.06 14.31
C LEU A 193 -6.85 -3.13 14.91
N GLN A 194 -7.86 -3.57 14.16
CA GLN A 194 -8.77 -4.62 14.60
C GLN A 194 -8.03 -5.92 14.87
N GLN A 195 -7.14 -6.34 13.96
CA GLN A 195 -6.31 -7.53 14.17
C GLN A 195 -5.41 -7.36 15.40
N LEU A 196 -4.73 -6.21 15.53
CA LEU A 196 -3.85 -5.94 16.67
C LEU A 196 -4.59 -5.93 18.01
N TYR A 197 -5.81 -5.37 18.05
CA TYR A 197 -6.63 -5.35 19.26
C TYR A 197 -7.13 -6.75 19.64
N GLN A 198 -7.48 -7.60 18.67
CA GLN A 198 -7.76 -9.01 18.96
C GLN A 198 -6.53 -9.75 19.47
N ASP A 199 -5.37 -9.57 18.81
CA ASP A 199 -4.11 -10.21 19.19
C ASP A 199 -3.56 -9.75 20.56
N THR A 200 -4.12 -8.70 21.14
CA THR A 200 -3.73 -8.14 22.45
C THR A 200 -4.88 -8.17 23.47
N ASP A 201 -5.97 -8.87 23.18
CA ASP A 201 -7.16 -8.98 24.04
C ASP A 201 -7.76 -7.61 24.45
N GLN A 202 -7.56 -6.58 23.62
CA GLN A 202 -8.09 -5.23 23.83
C GLN A 202 -9.53 -5.13 23.31
N TRP A 203 -10.42 -5.94 23.87
CA TRP A 203 -11.78 -6.12 23.38
C TRP A 203 -12.63 -4.84 23.35
N GLN A 204 -12.38 -3.89 24.27
CA GLN A 204 -13.03 -2.58 24.25
C GLN A 204 -12.69 -1.79 22.98
N GLU A 205 -11.45 -1.85 22.54
CA GLU A 205 -11.00 -1.16 21.34
C GLU A 205 -11.48 -1.86 20.07
N VAL A 206 -11.63 -3.19 20.09
CA VAL A 206 -12.31 -3.91 19.00
C VAL A 206 -13.73 -3.37 18.79
N GLN A 207 -14.50 -3.20 19.87
CA GLN A 207 -15.86 -2.61 19.78
C GLN A 207 -15.84 -1.17 19.26
N SER A 208 -14.79 -0.40 19.57
CA SER A 208 -14.67 1.01 19.15
C SER A 208 -14.44 1.18 17.64
N VAL A 209 -13.76 0.21 16.98
CA VAL A 209 -13.46 0.27 15.54
C VAL A 209 -14.55 -0.37 14.65
N LEU A 210 -15.39 -1.25 15.21
CA LEU A 210 -16.43 -1.97 14.48
C LEU A 210 -17.41 -1.10 13.67
N PRO A 211 -17.93 0.03 14.21
CA PRO A 211 -18.85 0.89 13.45
C PRO A 211 -18.21 1.43 12.17
N ASP A 212 -16.92 1.78 12.23
CA ASP A 212 -16.16 2.29 11.11
C ASP A 212 -15.82 1.20 10.08
N LEU A 213 -15.46 -0.01 10.54
CA LEU A 213 -15.25 -1.18 9.68
C LEU A 213 -16.51 -1.54 8.88
N ARG A 214 -17.68 -1.51 9.54
CA ARG A 214 -18.97 -1.79 8.90
C ARG A 214 -19.34 -0.72 7.88
N LYS A 215 -19.20 0.57 8.24
CA LYS A 215 -19.53 1.69 7.33
C LYS A 215 -18.69 1.70 6.06
N ARG A 216 -17.47 1.15 6.11
CA ARG A 216 -16.51 1.14 5.00
C ARG A 216 -16.49 -0.19 4.26
N HIS A 217 -17.42 -1.10 4.56
CA HIS A 217 -17.51 -2.42 3.94
C HIS A 217 -16.22 -3.25 4.04
N VAL A 218 -15.38 -3.01 5.05
CA VAL A 218 -14.22 -3.86 5.35
C VAL A 218 -14.72 -5.22 5.88
N LEU A 219 -15.79 -5.18 6.66
CA LEU A 219 -16.52 -6.35 7.11
C LEU A 219 -17.98 -6.24 6.65
N ASP A 220 -18.53 -7.37 6.21
CA ASP A 220 -19.97 -7.49 6.01
C ASP A 220 -20.72 -7.46 7.36
N THR A 221 -22.05 -7.31 7.30
CA THR A 221 -22.86 -7.18 8.52
C THR A 221 -22.81 -8.44 9.38
N SER A 222 -22.68 -9.63 8.79
CA SER A 222 -22.59 -10.90 9.54
C SER A 222 -21.25 -10.97 10.29
N SER A 223 -20.14 -10.78 9.57
CA SER A 223 -18.78 -10.77 10.14
C SER A 223 -18.61 -9.71 11.22
N ALA A 224 -19.17 -8.51 11.03
CA ALA A 224 -19.15 -7.46 12.06
C ALA A 224 -19.94 -7.85 13.32
N ASN A 225 -21.08 -8.53 13.18
CA ASN A 225 -21.84 -9.01 14.36
C ASN A 225 -21.11 -10.16 15.05
N ALA A 226 -20.48 -11.07 14.30
CA ALA A 226 -19.68 -12.16 14.85
C ALA A 226 -18.50 -11.61 15.66
N LEU A 227 -17.76 -10.65 15.10
CA LEU A 227 -16.66 -9.99 15.80
C LEU A 227 -17.13 -9.18 17.02
N SER A 228 -18.29 -8.54 16.94
CA SER A 228 -18.88 -7.87 18.11
C SER A 228 -19.23 -8.86 19.21
N ALA A 229 -19.78 -10.04 18.87
CA ALA A 229 -20.08 -11.09 19.84
C ALA A 229 -18.80 -11.66 20.48
N GLU A 230 -17.76 -11.91 19.68
CA GLU A 230 -16.44 -12.35 20.16
C GLU A 230 -15.84 -11.33 21.14
N ALA A 231 -15.83 -10.04 20.78
CA ALA A 231 -15.34 -8.99 21.65
C ALA A 231 -16.16 -8.86 22.93
N THR A 232 -17.49 -8.98 22.88
CA THR A 232 -18.32 -9.02 24.09
C THR A 232 -17.97 -10.22 24.97
N VAL A 233 -17.77 -11.41 24.40
CA VAL A 233 -17.33 -12.60 25.15
C VAL A 233 -16.00 -12.34 25.84
N GLY A 234 -15.01 -11.79 25.15
CA GLY A 234 -13.71 -11.45 25.72
C GLY A 234 -13.81 -10.44 26.87
N GLN A 235 -14.65 -9.42 26.74
CA GLN A 235 -14.93 -8.47 27.83
C GLN A 235 -15.57 -9.14 29.04
N LEU A 236 -16.58 -9.99 28.82
CA LEU A 236 -17.26 -10.73 29.88
C LEU A 236 -16.30 -11.69 30.59
N GLN A 237 -15.44 -12.39 29.84
CA GLN A 237 -14.42 -13.27 30.41
C GLN A 237 -13.40 -12.51 31.25
N ASN A 238 -12.93 -11.35 30.79
CA ASN A 238 -12.02 -10.50 31.55
C ASN A 238 -12.67 -10.01 32.85
N ALA A 239 -13.94 -9.58 32.80
CA ALA A 239 -14.69 -9.20 34.00
C ALA A 239 -14.91 -10.40 34.94
N LEU A 240 -15.17 -11.58 34.38
CA LEU A 240 -15.36 -12.82 35.14
C LEU A 240 -14.12 -13.24 35.92
N ILE A 241 -12.96 -13.25 35.25
CA ILE A 241 -11.67 -13.61 35.86
C ILE A 241 -11.34 -12.68 37.04
N ARG A 242 -11.70 -11.40 36.91
CA ARG A 242 -11.50 -10.38 37.95
C ARG A 242 -12.62 -10.31 38.98
N GLN A 243 -13.68 -11.11 38.82
CA GLN A 243 -14.88 -11.09 39.66
C GLN A 243 -15.55 -9.69 39.72
N GLU A 244 -15.46 -8.92 38.63
CA GLU A 244 -16.06 -7.59 38.49
C GLU A 244 -17.54 -7.71 38.05
N TRP A 245 -18.41 -8.21 38.94
CA TRP A 245 -19.82 -8.52 38.62
C TRP A 245 -20.61 -7.32 38.08
N GLN A 246 -20.45 -6.15 38.69
CA GLN A 246 -21.10 -4.92 38.22
C GLN A 246 -20.67 -4.55 36.80
N ARG A 247 -19.39 -4.75 36.47
CA ARG A 247 -18.89 -4.49 35.10
C ARG A 247 -19.46 -5.49 34.11
N MET A 248 -19.60 -6.75 34.52
CA MET A 248 -20.22 -7.78 33.68
C MET A 248 -21.67 -7.41 33.34
N GLU A 249 -22.45 -6.99 34.32
CA GLU A 249 -23.82 -6.50 34.11
C GLU A 249 -23.85 -5.28 33.17
N GLN A 250 -22.94 -4.31 33.35
CA GLN A 250 -22.83 -3.16 32.46
C GLN A 250 -22.53 -3.56 31.01
N ILE A 251 -21.57 -4.47 30.78
CA ILE A 251 -21.23 -5.00 29.45
C ILE A 251 -22.46 -5.66 28.82
N TRP A 252 -23.20 -6.48 29.61
CA TRP A 252 -24.42 -7.12 29.15
C TRP A 252 -25.49 -6.10 28.75
N LEU A 253 -25.77 -5.12 29.60
CA LEU A 253 -26.80 -4.10 29.36
C LEU A 253 -26.48 -3.19 28.17
N GLN A 254 -25.20 -2.87 27.95
CA GLN A 254 -24.74 -2.07 26.81
C GLN A 254 -24.72 -2.86 25.49
N SER A 255 -24.71 -4.20 25.57
CA SER A 255 -24.66 -5.07 24.39
C SER A 255 -26.00 -5.08 23.64
N PRO A 256 -26.01 -4.88 22.30
CA PRO A 256 -27.24 -4.94 21.51
C PRO A 256 -27.96 -6.29 21.67
N ALA A 257 -29.30 -6.28 21.60
CA ALA A 257 -30.12 -7.50 21.77
C ALA A 257 -29.70 -8.65 20.84
N LYS A 258 -29.32 -8.32 19.59
CA LYS A 258 -28.83 -9.31 18.62
C LYS A 258 -27.53 -9.99 19.05
N ILE A 259 -26.63 -9.27 19.73
CA ILE A 259 -25.37 -9.80 20.25
C ILE A 259 -25.61 -10.63 21.51
N ARG A 260 -26.51 -10.16 22.40
CA ARG A 260 -26.93 -10.91 23.59
C ARG A 260 -27.58 -12.26 23.27
N GLN A 261 -28.26 -12.36 22.14
CA GLN A 261 -28.84 -13.62 21.64
C GLN A 261 -27.81 -14.55 20.98
N SER A 262 -26.54 -14.15 20.87
CA SER A 262 -25.49 -15.09 20.47
C SER A 262 -25.30 -16.13 21.58
N GLU A 263 -25.28 -17.42 21.21
CA GLU A 263 -25.11 -18.53 22.16
C GLU A 263 -23.85 -18.33 23.02
N GLN A 264 -22.73 -17.93 22.41
CA GLN A 264 -21.45 -17.77 23.10
C GLN A 264 -21.47 -16.65 24.15
N VAL A 265 -22.11 -15.52 23.82
CA VAL A 265 -22.26 -14.36 24.71
C VAL A 265 -23.13 -14.74 25.90
N LEU A 266 -24.30 -15.32 25.61
CA LEU A 266 -25.27 -15.74 26.62
C LEU A 266 -24.67 -16.79 27.58
N LYS A 267 -24.02 -17.83 27.03
CA LYS A 267 -23.34 -18.87 27.81
C LYS A 267 -22.29 -18.29 28.78
N THR A 268 -21.52 -17.30 28.32
CA THR A 268 -20.48 -16.65 29.11
C THR A 268 -21.08 -15.82 30.25
N TYR A 269 -22.14 -15.07 29.95
CA TYR A 269 -22.85 -14.27 30.95
C TYR A 269 -23.53 -15.15 32.01
N ILE A 270 -24.23 -16.21 31.60
CA ILE A 270 -24.86 -17.19 32.50
C ILE A 270 -23.82 -17.82 33.43
N ASN A 271 -22.64 -18.17 32.92
CA ASN A 271 -21.57 -18.71 33.76
C ASN A 271 -21.18 -17.71 34.87
N GLY A 272 -21.13 -16.42 34.56
CA GLY A 272 -20.92 -15.36 35.55
C GLY A 272 -22.02 -15.30 36.60
N LEU A 273 -23.30 -15.33 36.18
CA LEU A 273 -24.44 -15.36 37.11
C LEU A 273 -24.41 -16.57 38.05
N LEU A 274 -24.08 -17.76 37.52
CA LEU A 274 -23.95 -18.97 38.32
C LEU A 274 -22.85 -18.87 39.38
N LEU A 275 -21.72 -18.24 39.02
CA LEU A 275 -20.60 -18.00 39.95
C LEU A 275 -20.92 -16.91 40.99
N GLN A 276 -21.75 -15.93 40.64
CA GLN A 276 -22.26 -14.92 41.57
C GLN A 276 -23.32 -15.49 42.53
N GLY A 277 -23.96 -16.61 42.19
CA GLY A 277 -25.04 -17.22 42.95
C GLY A 277 -26.45 -16.82 42.49
N GLU A 278 -26.56 -16.05 41.41
CA GLU A 278 -27.82 -15.59 40.81
C GLU A 278 -28.46 -16.68 39.93
N GLN A 279 -28.67 -17.87 40.50
CA GLN A 279 -29.06 -19.05 39.72
C GLN A 279 -30.47 -18.95 39.13
N GLN A 280 -31.38 -18.22 39.79
CA GLN A 280 -32.74 -18.05 39.31
C GLN A 280 -32.79 -17.21 38.03
N GLN A 281 -32.04 -16.10 37.99
CA GLN A 281 -31.92 -15.28 36.78
C GLN A 281 -31.26 -16.07 35.64
N ALA A 282 -30.21 -16.83 35.94
CA ALA A 282 -29.56 -17.71 34.97
C ALA A 282 -30.54 -18.73 34.37
N MET A 283 -31.39 -19.33 35.22
CA MET A 283 -32.39 -20.31 34.81
C MET A 283 -33.41 -19.71 33.85
N GLU A 284 -34.01 -18.57 34.20
CA GLU A 284 -35.01 -17.90 33.38
C GLU A 284 -34.45 -17.53 31.99
N MET A 285 -33.20 -17.05 31.93
CA MET A 285 -32.52 -16.72 30.68
C MET A 285 -32.25 -17.94 29.80
N ILE A 286 -31.86 -19.07 30.39
CA ILE A 286 -31.67 -20.33 29.64
C ILE A 286 -33.00 -20.80 29.07
N GLU A 287 -34.07 -20.81 29.88
CA GLU A 287 -35.39 -21.25 29.43
C GLU A 287 -35.94 -20.38 28.30
N GLU A 288 -35.77 -19.06 28.37
CA GLU A 288 -36.19 -18.15 27.32
C GLU A 288 -35.45 -18.42 26.01
N TYR A 289 -34.14 -18.66 26.08
CA TYR A 289 -33.33 -18.95 24.90
C TYR A 289 -33.71 -20.29 24.25
N LEU A 290 -33.83 -21.35 25.06
CA LEU A 290 -34.12 -22.71 24.60
C LEU A 290 -35.52 -22.85 23.97
N ARG A 291 -36.46 -21.94 24.27
CA ARG A 291 -37.76 -21.88 23.57
C ARG A 291 -37.63 -21.60 22.07
N LYS A 292 -36.57 -20.92 21.65
CA LYS A 292 -36.37 -20.47 20.25
C LYS A 292 -35.19 -21.15 19.59
N ASN A 293 -34.11 -21.39 20.33
CA ASN A 293 -32.84 -21.90 19.80
C ASN A 293 -32.35 -23.05 20.68
N TRP A 294 -32.08 -24.20 20.08
CA TRP A 294 -31.50 -25.33 20.82
C TRP A 294 -30.01 -25.11 21.08
N SER A 295 -29.55 -25.37 22.31
CA SER A 295 -28.11 -25.36 22.68
C SER A 295 -27.82 -26.43 23.72
N ASP A 296 -27.00 -27.42 23.36
CA ASP A 296 -26.56 -28.47 24.28
C ASP A 296 -25.71 -27.88 25.43
N ALA A 297 -24.94 -26.81 25.17
CA ALA A 297 -24.11 -26.16 26.18
C ALA A 297 -24.94 -25.47 27.27
N LEU A 298 -26.03 -24.80 26.89
CA LEU A 298 -26.93 -24.14 27.84
C LEU A 298 -27.76 -25.16 28.62
N ILE A 299 -28.16 -26.27 28.01
CA ILE A 299 -28.82 -27.38 28.72
C ILE A 299 -27.90 -27.98 29.78
N TYR A 300 -26.63 -28.17 29.46
CA TYR A 300 -25.66 -28.63 30.43
C TYR A 300 -25.48 -27.65 31.60
N GLN A 301 -25.44 -26.33 31.33
CA GLN A 301 -25.44 -25.31 32.39
C GLN A 301 -26.75 -25.32 33.21
N TYR A 302 -27.89 -25.51 32.57
CA TYR A 302 -29.19 -25.63 33.23
C TYR A 302 -29.20 -26.81 34.21
N GLY A 303 -28.65 -27.96 33.81
CA GLY A 303 -28.55 -29.14 34.67
C GLY A 303 -27.69 -28.94 35.93
N LYS A 304 -26.74 -27.99 35.92
CA LYS A 304 -25.88 -27.69 37.08
C LYS A 304 -26.55 -26.81 38.13
N ILE A 305 -27.62 -26.12 37.78
CA ILE A 305 -28.37 -25.30 38.74
C ILE A 305 -29.04 -26.25 39.73
N LEU A 306 -28.90 -26.02 41.03
CA LEU A 306 -29.51 -26.86 42.08
C LEU A 306 -30.56 -26.12 42.90
N GLN A 307 -30.65 -24.79 42.80
CA GLN A 307 -31.73 -24.02 43.40
C GLN A 307 -33.07 -24.23 42.68
N GLY A 308 -34.15 -24.08 43.47
CA GLY A 308 -35.54 -24.09 43.00
C GLY A 308 -36.22 -25.46 43.06
N ASP A 309 -37.39 -25.53 42.41
CA ASP A 309 -38.21 -26.75 42.34
C ASP A 309 -37.66 -27.71 41.28
N LEU A 310 -36.95 -28.74 41.73
CA LEU A 310 -36.29 -29.73 40.86
C LEU A 310 -37.29 -30.49 39.98
N LEU A 311 -38.49 -30.75 40.47
CA LEU A 311 -39.51 -31.51 39.74
C LEU A 311 -40.06 -30.71 38.55
N LYS A 312 -40.33 -29.41 38.75
CA LYS A 312 -40.74 -28.52 37.66
C LYS A 312 -39.67 -28.44 36.57
N ARG A 313 -38.40 -28.36 36.97
CA ARG A 313 -37.28 -28.28 36.03
C ARG A 313 -37.07 -29.57 35.26
N LEU A 314 -37.19 -30.71 35.91
CA LEU A 314 -37.14 -32.01 35.25
C LEU A 314 -38.28 -32.12 34.22
N ALA A 315 -39.50 -31.71 34.59
CA ALA A 315 -40.62 -31.66 33.65
C ALA A 315 -40.38 -30.70 32.47
N THR A 316 -39.73 -29.55 32.69
CA THR A 316 -39.33 -28.63 31.61
C THR A 316 -38.27 -29.25 30.69
N ALA A 317 -37.25 -29.90 31.26
CA ALA A 317 -36.21 -30.57 30.48
C ALA A 317 -36.76 -31.76 29.66
N GLU A 318 -37.69 -32.54 30.23
CA GLU A 318 -38.39 -33.60 29.50
C GLU A 318 -39.22 -33.08 28.34
N LYS A 319 -39.88 -31.92 28.50
CA LYS A 319 -40.62 -31.27 27.39
C LYS A 319 -39.68 -30.89 26.25
N TRP A 320 -38.52 -30.31 26.56
CA TRP A 320 -37.50 -29.98 25.56
C TRP A 320 -36.97 -31.23 24.84
N PHE A 321 -36.73 -32.30 25.58
CA PHE A 321 -36.27 -33.56 25.01
C PHE A 321 -37.30 -34.14 24.02
N LYS A 322 -38.58 -34.20 24.39
CA LYS A 322 -39.66 -34.68 23.50
C LYS A 322 -39.80 -33.83 22.24
N GLN A 323 -39.76 -32.50 22.37
CA GLN A 323 -39.81 -31.59 21.21
C GLN A 323 -38.64 -31.80 20.22
N ARG A 324 -37.45 -32.17 20.72
CA ARG A 324 -36.29 -32.48 19.89
C ARG A 324 -36.44 -33.81 19.15
N GLU A 325 -36.93 -34.85 19.82
CA GLU A 325 -37.18 -36.15 19.19
C GLU A 325 -38.20 -36.03 18.05
N GLU A 326 -39.27 -35.25 18.25
CA GLU A 326 -40.28 -35.00 17.22
C GLU A 326 -39.74 -34.20 16.01
N THR A 327 -38.76 -33.31 16.23
CA THR A 327 -38.14 -32.52 15.14
C THR A 327 -37.03 -33.27 14.39
N HIS A 328 -36.36 -34.25 15.01
CA HIS A 328 -35.31 -35.06 14.37
C HIS A 328 -35.80 -36.43 13.86
N GLY A 329 -37.01 -36.85 14.21
CA GLY A 329 -37.63 -38.10 13.73
C GLY A 329 -38.09 -38.09 12.26
N TYR A 330 -37.77 -37.05 11.49
CA TYR A 330 -38.13 -36.89 10.08
C TYR A 330 -36.92 -36.72 9.13
N CYS A 331 -35.75 -37.24 9.48
CA CYS A 331 -34.61 -37.35 8.57
C CYS A 331 -34.14 -38.80 8.43
#